data_AF-A0A819K7C8-F1
#
_entry.id   AF-A0A819K7C8-F1
#
_cell.length_a   1.000
_cell.length_b   1.000
_cell.length_c   1.000
_cell.angle_alpha   90.00
_cell.angle_beta   90.00
_cell.angle_gamma   90.00
#
_symmetry.space_group_name_H-M   'P 1'
#
loop_
_entity.id
_entity.type
_entity.pdbx_description
1 polymer ?
#
loop_
_entity_poly.entity_id
_entity_poly.type
_entity_poly.pdbx_seq_one_letter_code
_entity_poly.pdbx_strand_id
1 'polypeptide(L)'
;LSSIDKINDTDYIYIINELVLPITKIFKPELIIVCVDFHIQQLTEQCYAWIIEQLSMISSSKLVVALDGDLSCISSRTSYVQTVLSALIGKLSLINNDKWKNNTDINSDVRQKIDLVKQEHKKYWSCFE
;
A
#
# COMPACT_ATOMS: atom_id res chain seq x y z
N LEU A 1 -5.96 20.92 -10.32
CA LEU A 1 -5.14 19.88 -10.98
C LEU A 1 -4.15 19.41 -9.93
N SER A 2 -4.59 18.38 -9.20
CA SER A 2 -4.18 18.08 -7.82
C SER A 2 -2.84 17.36 -7.74
N SER A 3 -2.06 17.66 -6.72
CA SER A 3 -0.77 17.06 -6.32
C SER A 3 -0.73 15.53 -6.14
N ILE A 4 -1.77 14.79 -6.57
CA ILE A 4 -1.88 13.32 -6.55
C ILE A 4 -1.01 12.70 -7.66
N ASP A 5 -0.70 13.43 -8.74
CA ASP A 5 0.11 12.94 -9.86
C ASP A 5 1.62 12.75 -9.53
N LYS A 6 2.02 12.96 -8.27
CA LYS A 6 3.42 12.87 -7.79
C LYS A 6 3.60 12.05 -6.52
N ILE A 7 2.66 11.17 -6.20
CA ILE A 7 2.78 10.27 -5.06
C ILE A 7 3.80 9.18 -5.41
N ASN A 8 4.84 9.03 -4.59
CA ASN A 8 5.85 7.98 -4.76
C ASN A 8 5.73 6.91 -3.66
N ASP A 9 6.63 5.92 -3.69
CA ASP A 9 6.66 4.82 -2.70
C ASP A 9 6.63 5.33 -1.26
N THR A 10 7.43 6.35 -0.93
CA THR A 10 7.52 6.92 0.43
C THR A 10 6.21 7.51 0.89
N ASP A 11 5.54 8.25 0.01
CA ASP A 11 4.23 8.82 0.30
C ASP A 11 3.19 7.73 0.52
N TYR A 12 3.21 6.67 -0.31
CA TYR A 12 2.26 5.57 -0.20
C TYR A 12 2.49 4.72 1.05
N ILE A 13 3.74 4.42 1.37
CA ILE A 13 4.13 3.77 2.63
C ILE A 13 3.66 4.60 3.83
N TYR A 14 3.83 5.91 3.77
CA TYR A 14 3.36 6.82 4.82
C TYR A 14 1.84 6.76 4.97
N ILE A 15 1.08 6.79 3.87
CA ILE A 15 -0.39 6.61 3.90
C ILE A 15 -0.77 5.27 4.56
N ILE A 16 -0.13 4.17 4.16
CA ILE A 16 -0.43 2.83 4.70
C ILE A 16 -0.12 2.76 6.20
N ASN A 17 1.03 3.29 6.64
CA ASN A 17 1.45 3.27 8.04
C ASN A 17 0.58 4.18 8.93
N GLU A 18 0.18 5.34 8.43
CA GLU A 18 -0.51 6.34 9.25
C GLU A 18 -2.03 6.19 9.26
N LEU A 19 -2.62 5.59 8.22
CA LEU A 19 -4.06 5.44 8.09
C LEU A 19 -4.50 3.98 8.10
N VAL A 20 -3.99 3.17 7.17
CA VAL A 20 -4.55 1.83 6.89
C VAL A 20 -4.20 0.84 8.00
N LEU A 21 -2.92 0.70 8.36
CA LEU A 21 -2.49 -0.27 9.37
C LEU A 21 -3.07 0.02 10.77
N PRO A 22 -3.13 1.27 11.28
CA PRO A 22 -3.75 1.57 12.56
C PRO A 22 -5.23 1.20 12.60
N ILE A 23 -5.99 1.56 11.56
CA ILE A 23 -7.39 1.18 11.42
C ILE A 23 -7.53 -0.34 11.44
N THR A 24 -6.73 -1.04 10.63
CA THR A 24 -6.86 -2.50 10.47
C THR A 24 -6.54 -3.25 11.76
N LYS A 25 -5.58 -2.76 12.55
CA LYS A 25 -5.25 -3.33 13.88
C LYS A 25 -6.41 -3.23 14.88
N ILE A 26 -7.18 -2.14 14.83
CA ILE A 26 -8.35 -1.96 15.70
C ILE A 26 -9.55 -2.74 15.15
N PHE A 27 -9.79 -2.66 13.84
CA PHE A 27 -10.91 -3.30 13.18
C PHE A 27 -10.83 -4.83 13.23
N LYS A 28 -9.62 -5.39 13.19
CA LYS A 28 -9.34 -6.84 13.23
C LYS A 28 -10.17 -7.63 12.23
N PRO A 29 -10.03 -7.36 10.92
CA PRO A 29 -10.83 -8.03 9.91
C PRO A 29 -10.52 -9.53 9.87
N GLU A 30 -11.52 -10.36 9.61
CA GLU A 30 -11.32 -11.78 9.31
C GLU A 30 -10.87 -12.01 7.85
N LEU A 31 -11.15 -11.04 6.98
CA LEU A 31 -10.82 -11.05 5.55
C LEU A 31 -10.40 -9.64 5.10
N ILE A 32 -9.25 -9.56 4.42
CA ILE A 32 -8.75 -8.37 3.76
C ILE A 32 -8.80 -8.62 2.25
N ILE A 33 -9.45 -7.72 1.52
CA ILE A 33 -9.48 -7.73 0.06
C ILE A 33 -8.73 -6.49 -0.41
N VAL A 34 -7.62 -6.69 -1.11
CA VAL A 34 -6.84 -5.61 -1.72
C VAL A 34 -7.15 -5.60 -3.20
N CYS A 35 -7.87 -4.58 -3.65
CA CYS A 35 -8.04 -4.29 -5.07
C CYS A 35 -6.79 -3.53 -5.53
N VAL A 36 -6.00 -4.16 -6.41
CA VAL A 36 -4.74 -3.61 -6.89
C VAL A 36 -4.88 -3.22 -8.35
N ASP A 37 -4.60 -1.96 -8.64
CA ASP A 37 -4.28 -1.49 -9.99
C ASP A 37 -2.78 -1.14 -10.08
N PHE A 38 -2.20 -1.19 -11.28
CA PHE A 38 -0.80 -0.82 -11.52
C PHE A 38 -0.68 0.46 -12.37
N HIS A 39 -1.67 1.35 -12.26
CA HIS A 39 -1.74 2.55 -13.10
C HIS A 39 -0.90 3.70 -12.56
N ILE A 40 -0.62 3.74 -11.25
CA ILE A 40 0.23 4.77 -10.64
C ILE A 40 1.68 4.55 -11.07
N GLN A 41 2.17 5.40 -11.97
CA GLN A 41 3.47 5.21 -12.64
C GLN A 41 4.67 5.36 -11.70
N GLN A 42 4.51 6.16 -10.64
CA GLN A 42 5.56 6.50 -9.68
C GLN A 42 5.72 5.47 -8.56
N LEU A 43 4.82 4.48 -8.48
CA LEU A 43 4.93 3.38 -7.52
C LEU A 43 5.69 2.21 -8.13
N THR A 44 6.68 1.73 -7.39
CA THR A 44 7.45 0.55 -7.79
C THR A 44 6.72 -0.74 -7.45
N GLU A 45 7.07 -1.83 -8.13
CA GLU A 45 6.58 -3.17 -7.79
C GLU A 45 6.95 -3.60 -6.36
N GLN A 46 8.09 -3.12 -5.85
CA GLN A 46 8.53 -3.34 -4.47
C GLN A 46 7.59 -2.67 -3.46
N CYS A 47 7.08 -1.48 -3.76
CA CYS A 47 6.09 -0.81 -2.92
C CYS A 47 4.82 -1.66 -2.77
N TYR A 48 4.26 -2.14 -3.88
CA TYR A 48 3.08 -3.03 -3.84
C TYR A 48 3.35 -4.29 -3.02
N ALA A 49 4.48 -4.95 -3.25
CA ALA A 49 4.85 -6.13 -2.49
C ALA A 49 4.99 -5.86 -0.99
N TRP A 50 5.64 -4.75 -0.60
CA TRP A 50 5.74 -4.34 0.80
C TRP A 50 4.37 -4.18 1.44
N ILE A 51 3.42 -3.52 0.77
CA ILE A 51 2.04 -3.33 1.28
C ILE A 51 1.38 -4.69 1.50
N ILE A 52 1.47 -5.60 0.54
CA ILE A 52 0.90 -6.95 0.63
C ILE A 52 1.51 -7.74 1.79
N GLU A 53 2.81 -7.64 2.03
CA GLU A 53 3.44 -8.24 3.21
C GLU A 53 2.93 -7.63 4.52
N GLN A 54 2.83 -6.30 4.61
CA GLN A 54 2.32 -5.67 5.84
C GLN A 54 0.90 -6.12 6.17
N LEU A 55 0.04 -6.25 5.15
CA LEU A 55 -1.34 -6.70 5.31
C LEU A 55 -1.44 -8.20 5.58
N SER A 56 -0.54 -9.03 5.04
CA SER A 56 -0.53 -10.48 5.29
C SER A 56 -0.10 -10.83 6.72
N MET A 57 0.64 -9.94 7.39
CA MET A 57 1.06 -10.09 8.79
C MET A 57 -0.04 -9.73 9.80
N ILE A 58 -1.21 -9.26 9.35
CA ILE A 58 -2.32 -8.92 10.25
C ILE A 58 -2.93 -10.22 10.77
N SER A 59 -2.87 -10.40 12.09
CA SER A 59 -3.21 -11.67 12.73
C SER A 59 -4.66 -12.07 12.47
N SER A 60 -4.85 -13.36 12.20
CA SER A 60 -6.16 -13.99 11.97
C SER A 60 -6.93 -13.51 10.74
N SER A 61 -6.37 -12.63 9.91
CA SER A 61 -6.95 -12.21 8.64
C SER A 61 -6.56 -13.14 7.50
N LYS A 62 -7.50 -13.46 6.61
CA LYS A 62 -7.19 -14.00 5.28
C LYS A 62 -6.97 -12.85 4.32
N LEU A 63 -6.00 -12.96 3.41
CA LEU A 63 -5.71 -11.94 2.41
C LEU A 63 -6.09 -12.43 1.01
N VAL A 64 -6.86 -11.62 0.29
CA VAL A 64 -7.18 -11.80 -1.13
C VAL A 64 -6.67 -10.58 -1.87
N VAL A 65 -5.88 -10.81 -2.91
CA VAL A 65 -5.48 -9.76 -3.86
C VAL A 65 -6.30 -9.94 -5.12
N ALA A 66 -7.14 -8.95 -5.40
CA ALA A 66 -7.93 -8.88 -6.62
C ALA A 66 -7.26 -7.86 -7.55
N LEU A 67 -6.90 -8.29 -8.74
CA LEU A 67 -6.39 -7.37 -9.75
C LEU A 67 -7.57 -6.62 -10.35
N ASP A 68 -7.52 -5.29 -10.26
CA ASP A 68 -8.53 -4.35 -10.72
C ASP A 68 -7.95 -3.46 -11.83
N GLY A 69 -8.82 -2.78 -12.57
CA GLY A 69 -8.44 -1.87 -13.65
C GLY A 69 -8.35 -2.52 -15.03
N ASP A 70 -7.77 -1.79 -15.98
CA ASP A 70 -7.69 -2.22 -17.38
C ASP A 70 -6.58 -3.26 -17.57
N LEU A 71 -6.97 -4.50 -17.84
CA LEU A 71 -6.07 -5.61 -18.10
C LEU A 71 -5.22 -5.41 -19.38
N SER A 72 -5.54 -4.44 -20.24
CA SER A 72 -4.77 -4.14 -21.44
C SER A 72 -3.28 -3.84 -21.15
N CYS A 73 -2.97 -3.29 -19.97
CA CYS A 73 -1.60 -3.02 -19.54
C CYS A 73 -0.95 -4.15 -18.73
N ILE A 74 -1.61 -5.30 -18.53
CA ILE A 74 -1.04 -6.36 -17.70
C ILE A 74 0.21 -6.97 -18.35
N SER A 75 0.27 -7.02 -19.69
CA SER A 75 1.43 -7.53 -20.42
C SER A 75 2.69 -6.69 -20.20
N SER A 76 2.54 -5.37 -20.00
CA SER A 76 3.65 -4.46 -19.68
C SER A 76 3.95 -4.35 -18.18
N ARG A 77 3.11 -4.96 -17.33
CA ARG A 77 3.22 -4.96 -15.86
C ARG A 77 3.36 -6.37 -15.27
N THR A 78 3.79 -7.35 -16.06
CA THR A 78 3.99 -8.74 -15.62
C THR A 78 4.94 -8.86 -14.42
N SER A 79 5.99 -8.01 -14.36
CA SER A 79 6.92 -7.97 -13.22
C SER A 79 6.25 -7.54 -11.91
N TYR A 80 5.27 -6.63 -11.98
CA TYR A 80 4.49 -6.19 -10.82
C TYR A 80 3.63 -7.33 -10.28
N VAL A 81 2.93 -8.04 -11.18
CA VAL A 81 2.14 -9.23 -10.83
C VAL A 81 3.04 -10.29 -10.18
N GLN A 82 4.18 -10.60 -10.79
CA GLN A 82 5.12 -11.59 -10.26
C GLN A 82 5.65 -11.21 -8.87
N THR A 83 5.93 -9.92 -8.65
CA THR A 83 6.44 -9.40 -7.38
C THR A 83 5.37 -9.47 -6.28
N VAL A 84 4.13 -9.08 -6.58
CA VAL A 84 2.98 -9.23 -5.67
C VAL A 84 2.70 -10.69 -5.33
N LEU A 85 2.72 -11.59 -6.33
CA LEU A 85 2.56 -13.03 -6.09
C LEU A 85 3.68 -13.58 -5.20
N SER A 86 4.91 -13.10 -5.39
CA SER A 86 6.06 -13.51 -4.58
C SER A 86 5.93 -13.05 -3.13
N ALA A 87 5.38 -11.86 -2.88
CA ALA A 87 5.03 -11.38 -1.55
C ALA A 87 3.95 -12.26 -0.90
N LEU A 88 2.89 -12.63 -1.63
CA LEU A 88 1.82 -13.50 -1.11
C LEU A 88 2.29 -14.89 -0.67
N ILE A 89 3.29 -15.46 -1.37
CA ILE A 89 3.86 -16.76 -1.01
C ILE A 89 5.03 -16.66 -0.01
N GLY A 90 5.29 -15.47 0.54
CA GLY A 90 6.34 -15.22 1.54
C GLY A 90 7.77 -15.32 1.00
N LYS A 91 7.96 -15.06 -0.30
CA LYS A 91 9.25 -15.17 -1.00
C LYS A 91 9.81 -13.82 -1.45
N LEU A 92 9.36 -12.70 -0.89
CA LEU A 92 9.85 -11.39 -1.31
C LEU A 92 11.35 -11.20 -1.05
N SER A 93 11.91 -11.86 -0.04
CA SER A 93 13.36 -11.88 0.23
C SER A 93 14.19 -12.49 -0.90
N LEU A 94 13.57 -13.23 -1.83
CA LEU A 94 14.22 -13.76 -3.05
C LEU A 94 14.22 -12.75 -4.20
N ILE A 95 13.42 -11.69 -4.09
CA ILE A 95 13.42 -10.56 -5.01
C ILE A 95 14.43 -9.56 -4.46
N ASN A 96 15.33 -9.09 -5.33
CA ASN A 96 16.52 -8.32 -4.96
C ASN A 96 16.14 -6.93 -4.37
N ASN A 97 15.83 -6.91 -3.07
CA ASN A 97 15.36 -5.74 -2.32
C ASN A 97 16.47 -4.73 -1.99
N ASP A 98 17.74 -5.11 -2.15
CA ASP A 98 18.91 -4.28 -1.82
C ASP A 98 19.00 -2.97 -2.64
N LYS A 99 18.13 -2.81 -3.65
CA LYS A 99 18.04 -1.62 -4.51
C LYS A 99 16.80 -0.78 -4.28
N TRP A 100 15.88 -1.17 -3.38
CA TRP A 100 14.69 -0.36 -3.10
C TRP A 100 15.09 0.91 -2.34
N LYS A 101 15.36 1.98 -3.09
CA LYS A 101 15.71 3.29 -2.56
C LYS A 101 14.46 4.12 -2.39
N ASN A 102 13.88 4.08 -1.20
CA ASN A 102 12.82 5.01 -0.83
C ASN A 102 13.43 6.39 -0.65
N ASN A 103 12.80 7.41 -1.23
CA ASN A 103 13.09 8.79 -0.86
C ASN A 103 12.74 8.95 0.64
N THR A 104 13.46 9.76 1.40
CA THR A 104 13.06 10.03 2.79
C THR A 104 12.01 11.13 2.88
N ASP A 105 11.90 11.95 1.83
CA ASP A 105 11.05 13.14 1.85
C ASP A 105 9.62 12.81 1.45
N ILE A 106 8.74 12.87 2.44
CA ILE A 106 7.29 12.77 2.27
C ILE A 106 6.77 14.11 1.73
N ASN A 107 5.93 14.04 0.71
CA ASN A 107 5.24 15.19 0.14
C ASN A 107 4.39 15.90 1.21
N SER A 108 4.60 17.20 1.40
CA SER A 108 3.87 18.02 2.38
C SER A 108 2.35 17.97 2.20
N ASP A 109 1.88 17.88 0.96
CA ASP A 109 0.45 17.82 0.65
C ASP A 109 -0.16 16.48 1.09
N VAL A 110 0.61 15.39 0.98
CA VAL A 110 0.19 14.06 1.47
C VAL A 110 0.05 14.09 2.98
N ARG A 111 1.05 14.65 3.68
CA ARG A 111 1.01 14.82 5.13
C ARG A 111 -0.21 15.63 5.57
N GLN A 112 -0.42 16.80 4.97
CA GLN A 112 -1.57 17.65 5.31
C GLN A 112 -2.91 16.93 5.10
N LYS A 113 -3.06 16.16 4.02
CA LYS A 113 -4.28 15.40 3.76
C LYS A 113 -4.49 14.27 4.78
N ILE A 114 -3.43 13.57 5.17
CA ILE A 114 -3.51 12.54 6.21
C ILE A 114 -3.97 13.16 7.53
N ASP A 115 -3.42 14.32 7.91
CA ASP A 115 -3.81 15.01 9.14
C ASP A 115 -5.29 15.40 9.12
N LEU A 116 -5.80 15.90 7.99
CA LEU A 116 -7.22 16.18 7.80
C LEU A 116 -8.08 14.91 7.93
N VAL A 117 -7.68 13.81 7.28
CA VAL A 117 -8.39 12.53 7.39
C VAL A 117 -8.45 12.06 8.84
N LYS A 118 -7.32 12.09 9.57
CA LYS A 118 -7.28 11.72 10.99
C LYS A 118 -8.19 12.61 11.83
N GLN A 119 -8.16 13.93 11.63
CA GLN A 119 -9.00 14.87 12.37
C GLN A 119 -10.50 14.62 12.18
N GLU A 120 -10.94 14.33 10.95
CA GLU A 120 -12.34 14.03 10.65
C GLU A 120 -12.78 12.66 11.20
N HIS A 121 -11.85 11.69 11.22
CA HIS A 121 -12.13 10.30 11.58
C HIS A 121 -11.83 9.93 13.03
N LYS A 122 -11.18 10.79 13.83
CA LYS A 122 -10.81 10.51 15.24
C LYS A 122 -12.00 10.14 16.14
N LYS A 123 -13.20 10.63 15.81
CA LYS A 123 -14.43 10.29 16.56
C LYS A 123 -14.90 8.84 16.33
N TYR A 124 -14.37 8.16 15.31
CA TYR A 124 -14.72 6.78 14.95
C TYR A 124 -13.59 5.80 15.22
N TRP A 125 -12.34 6.27 15.17
CA TRP A 125 -11.15 5.42 15.28
C TRP A 125 -10.23 5.95 16.38
N SER A 126 -10.13 5.20 17.48
CA SER A 126 -9.30 5.57 18.63
C SER A 126 -7.80 5.58 18.32
N CYS A 127 -7.35 5.01 17.20
CA CYS A 127 -5.96 5.13 16.74
C CYS A 127 -5.60 6.52 16.19
N PHE A 128 -6.57 7.42 16.04
CA PHE A 128 -6.37 8.78 15.54
C PHE A 128 -6.57 9.86 16.61
N GLU A 129 -6.70 9.46 17.87
CA GLU A 129 -6.77 10.35 19.04
C GLU A 129 -5.43 11.03 19.35
#